data_AF-A0A3A9W7J1-F1
#
_entry.id   AF-A0A3A9W7J1-F1
#
_cell.length_a   1.000
_cell.length_b   1.000
_cell.length_c   1.000
_cell.angle_alpha   90.00
_cell.angle_beta   90.00
_cell.angle_gamma   90.00
#
_symmetry.space_group_name_H-M   'P 1'
#
loop_
_entity.id
_entity.type
_entity.pdbx_description
1 polymer ?
#
loop_
_entity_poly.entity_id
_entity_poly.type
_entity_poly.pdbx_seq_one_letter_code
_entity_poly.pdbx_strand_id
1 'polypeptide(L)'
;MVVKFTPQINKVYFINQYTLYQIISGNGGIQVDFKNYFDWKDKAIYLEKGQYIKFLSDDFFVLKIEFPNETIFRNKEFRVLFKHLISLGYIDFEKSNSFQKIIHQFNSNIELNTIIDTSTKQWYLQNPFKANKEEYQIIFDTKEIIDEQYSSNINTKDITAYVNEKGYNIQSLIKSKVGVSVKSLLSNKKLLESKKEIVFTDKSIKEISYDLGYNDPAYFNRVFSNSVGKNPIQFRKDFDYQNRDRFSQNIMELLKLYHTQERNLDFYASKMNLSAKTLSKKVKDRMQTSLGKLIRYQMIDTSKSMLYQDLSIKEISLQLGFEEPNHFSNFFKHYTGESPSQFKNKKYNN
;
A
#
# COMPACT_ATOMS: atom_id res chain seq x y z
N MET A 1 -13.80 -1.54 4.62
CA MET A 1 -14.51 -0.86 3.51
C MET A 1 -14.64 -1.84 2.34
N VAL A 2 -15.80 -1.95 1.69
CA VAL A 2 -16.04 -2.85 0.56
C VAL A 2 -16.25 -2.02 -0.70
N VAL A 3 -15.45 -2.24 -1.75
CA VAL A 3 -15.47 -1.42 -2.98
C VAL A 3 -15.34 -2.33 -4.20
N LYS A 4 -16.17 -2.11 -5.23
CA LYS A 4 -16.02 -2.72 -6.55
C LYS A 4 -15.46 -1.69 -7.54
N PHE A 5 -14.50 -2.08 -8.37
CA PHE A 5 -13.94 -1.18 -9.39
C PHE A 5 -13.24 -1.93 -10.53
N THR A 6 -13.02 -1.23 -11.64
CA THR A 6 -12.17 -1.66 -12.75
C THR A 6 -10.77 -1.07 -12.56
N PRO A 7 -9.72 -1.87 -12.36
CA PRO A 7 -8.38 -1.36 -12.17
C PRO A 7 -7.81 -0.82 -13.48
N GLN A 8 -6.99 0.22 -13.37
CA GLN A 8 -6.23 0.73 -14.50
C GLN A 8 -5.07 -0.23 -14.77
N ILE A 9 -4.86 -0.57 -16.04
CA ILE A 9 -3.74 -1.41 -16.47
C ILE A 9 -2.39 -0.80 -16.00
N ASN A 10 -1.51 -1.65 -15.49
CA ASN A 10 -0.19 -1.32 -14.95
C ASN A 10 -0.19 -0.32 -13.79
N LYS A 11 -1.35 0.05 -13.24
CA LYS A 11 -1.43 0.90 -12.06
C LYS A 11 -0.93 0.17 -10.82
N VAL A 12 0.01 0.80 -10.12
CA VAL A 12 0.39 0.39 -8.76
C VAL A 12 -0.72 0.80 -7.80
N TYR A 13 -1.24 -0.19 -7.07
CA TYR A 13 -2.14 -0.02 -5.94
C TYR A 13 -1.40 -0.45 -4.67
N PHE A 14 -1.06 0.52 -3.80
CA PHE A 14 -0.45 0.24 -2.51
C PHE A 14 -1.49 -0.29 -1.52
N ILE A 15 -1.05 -1.25 -0.72
CA ILE A 15 -1.85 -1.88 0.32
C ILE A 15 -1.51 -1.18 1.64
N ASN A 16 -2.42 -0.32 2.08
CA ASN A 16 -2.21 0.51 3.29
C ASN A 16 -2.80 -0.14 4.55
N GLN A 17 -3.63 -1.17 4.38
CA GLN A 17 -4.28 -1.96 5.42
C GLN A 17 -4.48 -3.39 4.90
N TYR A 18 -4.69 -4.35 5.80
CA TYR A 18 -5.02 -5.72 5.41
C TYR A 18 -6.20 -5.72 4.43
N THR A 19 -5.97 -6.26 3.24
CA THR A 19 -6.91 -6.15 2.11
C THR A 19 -7.11 -7.49 1.44
N LEU A 20 -8.34 -7.82 1.08
CA LEU A 20 -8.69 -8.91 0.18
C LEU A 20 -9.09 -8.32 -1.18
N TYR A 21 -8.46 -8.79 -2.25
CA TYR A 21 -8.93 -8.58 -3.62
C TYR A 21 -9.55 -9.88 -4.14
N GLN A 22 -10.77 -9.80 -4.64
CA GLN A 22 -11.44 -10.87 -5.38
C GLN A 22 -11.63 -10.45 -6.83
N ILE A 23 -11.22 -11.30 -7.76
CA ILE A 23 -11.51 -11.11 -9.17
C ILE A 23 -12.94 -11.58 -9.43
N ILE A 24 -13.83 -10.66 -9.82
CA ILE A 24 -15.22 -10.96 -10.19
C ILE A 24 -15.30 -11.38 -11.66
N SER A 25 -14.56 -10.68 -12.53
CA SER A 25 -14.42 -11.02 -13.94
C SER A 25 -13.11 -10.46 -14.49
N GLY A 26 -12.75 -10.90 -15.69
CA GLY A 26 -11.51 -10.56 -16.37
C GLY A 26 -10.50 -11.69 -16.36
N ASN A 27 -9.63 -11.69 -17.37
CA ASN A 27 -8.57 -12.65 -17.61
C ASN A 27 -7.25 -11.89 -17.72
N GLY A 28 -6.23 -12.34 -16.99
CA GLY A 28 -4.89 -11.84 -17.23
C GLY A 28 -3.94 -12.13 -16.09
N GLY A 29 -2.85 -11.38 -16.09
CA GLY A 29 -1.86 -11.40 -15.03
C GLY A 29 -2.10 -10.34 -13.98
N ILE A 30 -1.71 -10.64 -12.75
CA ILE A 30 -1.45 -9.63 -11.72
C ILE A 30 0.04 -9.62 -11.39
N GLN A 31 0.54 -8.49 -10.93
CA GLN A 31 1.86 -8.39 -10.32
C GLN A 31 1.71 -8.02 -8.85
N VAL A 32 2.25 -8.83 -7.95
CA VAL A 32 2.36 -8.50 -6.52
C VAL A 32 3.83 -8.48 -6.15
N ASP A 33 4.30 -7.38 -5.57
CA ASP A 33 5.66 -7.29 -5.03
C ASP A 33 6.74 -7.79 -6.02
N PHE A 34 6.68 -7.28 -7.26
CA PHE A 34 7.58 -7.60 -8.39
C PHE A 34 7.47 -9.02 -8.94
N LYS A 35 6.56 -9.85 -8.44
CA LYS A 35 6.28 -11.19 -8.97
C LYS A 35 5.01 -11.16 -9.81
N ASN A 36 5.09 -11.70 -11.02
CA ASN A 36 3.94 -11.85 -11.91
C ASN A 36 3.26 -13.19 -11.65
N TYR A 37 1.95 -13.17 -11.69
CA TYR A 37 1.11 -14.35 -11.56
C TYR A 37 0.04 -14.28 -12.64
N PHE A 38 -0.28 -15.41 -13.24
CA PHE A 38 -1.24 -15.52 -14.34
C PHE A 38 -2.37 -16.45 -13.91
N ASP A 39 -3.42 -16.52 -14.73
CA ASP A 39 -4.61 -17.34 -14.46
C ASP A 39 -5.29 -16.89 -13.14
N TRP A 40 -5.78 -15.66 -13.08
CA TRP A 40 -6.44 -15.09 -11.88
C TRP A 40 -7.96 -15.04 -11.95
N LYS A 41 -8.56 -15.75 -12.92
CA LYS A 41 -10.00 -15.87 -13.01
C LYS A 41 -10.53 -16.57 -11.74
N ASP A 42 -11.60 -16.03 -11.15
CA ASP A 42 -12.29 -16.61 -9.99
C ASP A 42 -11.36 -16.97 -8.81
N LYS A 43 -10.35 -16.13 -8.57
CA LYS A 43 -9.43 -16.25 -7.42
C LYS A 43 -9.48 -15.01 -6.55
N ALA A 44 -9.16 -15.17 -5.27
CA ALA A 44 -8.92 -14.05 -4.37
C ALA A 44 -7.57 -14.12 -3.69
N ILE A 45 -7.10 -12.94 -3.31
CA ILE A 45 -5.81 -12.71 -2.71
C ILE A 45 -5.94 -11.79 -1.52
N TYR A 46 -5.45 -12.27 -0.39
CA TYR A 46 -5.18 -11.48 0.80
C TYR A 46 -3.84 -10.77 0.62
N LEU A 47 -3.73 -9.52 1.01
CA LEU A 47 -2.50 -8.74 0.94
C LEU A 47 -2.27 -7.99 2.25
N GLU A 48 -1.04 -8.04 2.76
CA GLU A 48 -0.64 -7.34 3.97
C GLU A 48 -0.26 -5.88 3.68
N LYS A 49 -0.29 -5.05 4.72
CA LYS A 49 0.16 -3.66 4.66
C LYS A 49 1.62 -3.58 4.19
N GLY A 50 1.90 -2.65 3.28
CA GLY A 50 3.22 -2.45 2.69
C GLY A 50 3.49 -3.26 1.40
N GLN A 51 2.53 -4.08 0.96
CA GLN A 51 2.58 -4.69 -0.37
C GLN A 51 2.01 -3.76 -1.45
N TYR A 52 2.22 -4.11 -2.72
CA TYR A 52 1.47 -3.52 -3.83
C TYR A 52 0.97 -4.58 -4.80
N ILE A 53 -0.10 -4.23 -5.52
CA ILE A 53 -0.62 -5.00 -6.65
C ILE A 53 -0.70 -4.13 -7.92
N LYS A 54 -0.43 -4.72 -9.08
CA LYS A 54 -0.77 -4.19 -10.40
C LYS A 54 -1.62 -5.20 -11.15
N PHE A 55 -2.54 -4.69 -11.96
CA PHE A 55 -3.31 -5.47 -12.90
C PHE A 55 -2.67 -5.31 -14.27
N LEU A 56 -2.35 -6.42 -14.93
CA LEU A 56 -1.62 -6.44 -16.20
C LEU A 56 -2.57 -6.56 -17.41
N SER A 57 -3.88 -6.49 -17.17
CA SER A 57 -4.96 -6.47 -18.15
C SER A 57 -5.97 -5.37 -17.79
N ASP A 58 -6.77 -4.93 -18.76
CA ASP A 58 -7.79 -3.88 -18.65
C ASP A 58 -9.22 -4.41 -18.40
N ASP A 59 -9.44 -5.71 -18.60
CA ASP A 59 -10.74 -6.38 -18.47
C ASP A 59 -11.08 -6.83 -17.04
N PHE A 60 -10.22 -6.56 -16.06
CA PHE A 60 -10.46 -6.93 -14.68
C PHE A 60 -11.62 -6.14 -14.07
N PHE A 61 -12.53 -6.85 -13.40
CA PHE A 61 -13.48 -6.26 -12.47
C PHE A 61 -13.25 -6.88 -11.09
N VAL A 62 -12.94 -6.04 -10.10
CA VAL A 62 -12.44 -6.51 -8.81
C VAL A 62 -13.25 -6.00 -7.65
N LEU A 63 -13.46 -6.87 -6.66
CA LEU A 63 -13.93 -6.52 -5.34
C LEU A 63 -12.73 -6.35 -4.41
N LYS A 64 -12.68 -5.23 -3.71
CA LYS A 64 -11.70 -4.92 -2.68
C LYS A 64 -12.40 -4.85 -1.33
N ILE A 65 -11.92 -5.63 -0.37
CA ILE A 65 -12.37 -5.61 1.02
C ILE A 65 -11.19 -5.21 1.89
N GLU A 66 -11.34 -4.10 2.59
CA GLU A 66 -10.36 -3.61 3.54
C GLU A 66 -10.81 -3.91 4.96
N PHE A 67 -9.95 -4.56 5.73
CA PHE A 67 -10.21 -4.98 7.10
C PHE A 67 -9.69 -3.91 8.09
N PRO A 68 -10.58 -3.19 8.79
CA PRO A 68 -10.17 -2.05 9.62
C PRO A 68 -9.51 -2.48 10.94
N ASN A 69 -9.81 -3.68 11.44
CA ASN A 69 -9.26 -4.18 12.70
C ASN A 69 -8.04 -5.07 12.45
N GLU A 70 -6.85 -4.47 12.53
CA GLU A 70 -5.58 -5.18 12.32
C GLU A 70 -5.26 -6.21 13.42
N THR A 71 -5.81 -6.04 14.63
CA THR A 71 -5.50 -6.87 15.81
C THR A 71 -5.91 -8.32 15.61
N ILE A 72 -6.99 -8.56 14.85
CA ILE A 72 -7.47 -9.91 14.52
C ILE A 72 -6.37 -10.69 13.78
N PHE A 73 -5.58 -10.04 12.94
CA PHE A 73 -4.54 -10.70 12.14
C PHE A 73 -3.24 -10.94 12.90
N ARG A 74 -3.14 -10.50 14.17
CA ARG A 74 -2.11 -10.97 15.10
C ARG A 74 -2.45 -12.33 15.71
N ASN A 75 -3.70 -12.79 15.56
CA ASN A 75 -4.09 -14.11 16.02
C ASN A 75 -3.38 -15.18 15.18
N LYS A 76 -2.78 -16.16 15.87
CA LYS A 76 -2.06 -17.32 15.31
C LYS A 76 -2.90 -18.18 14.36
N GLU A 77 -4.21 -18.09 14.44
CA GLU A 77 -5.15 -18.77 13.56
C GLU A 77 -5.31 -18.03 12.21
N PHE A 78 -5.50 -16.70 12.24
CA PHE A 78 -5.88 -15.91 11.07
C PHE A 78 -4.70 -15.32 10.28
N ARG A 79 -3.52 -15.17 10.91
CA ARG A 79 -2.32 -14.59 10.29
C ARG A 79 -1.89 -15.27 8.99
N VAL A 80 -2.25 -16.55 8.83
CA VAL A 80 -1.89 -17.38 7.68
C VAL A 80 -2.40 -16.82 6.35
N LEU A 81 -3.53 -16.09 6.38
CA LEU A 81 -4.14 -15.50 5.20
C LEU A 81 -3.23 -14.44 4.54
N PHE A 82 -2.46 -13.69 5.33
CA PHE A 82 -1.71 -12.52 4.85
C PHE A 82 -0.21 -12.75 4.72
N LYS A 83 0.30 -13.89 5.21
CA LYS A 83 1.73 -14.18 5.28
C LYS A 83 2.19 -15.08 4.14
N HIS A 84 2.38 -14.52 2.95
CA HIS A 84 2.82 -15.28 1.77
C HIS A 84 4.29 -15.74 1.87
N LEU A 85 4.51 -17.06 1.97
CA LEU A 85 5.84 -17.65 2.19
C LEU A 85 6.54 -18.17 0.92
N ILE A 86 5.82 -18.60 -0.12
CA ILE A 86 6.44 -19.27 -1.29
C ILE A 86 5.75 -18.82 -2.59
N SER A 87 4.46 -19.10 -2.71
CA SER A 87 3.54 -18.58 -3.72
C SER A 87 2.53 -17.66 -3.04
N LEU A 88 1.87 -16.80 -3.80
CA LEU A 88 0.69 -16.12 -3.28
C LEU A 88 -0.31 -17.17 -2.80
N GLY A 89 -0.71 -17.05 -1.55
CA GLY A 89 -1.82 -17.81 -0.99
C GLY A 89 -3.08 -17.25 -1.62
N TYR A 90 -3.50 -17.82 -2.74
CA TYR A 90 -4.81 -17.53 -3.31
C TYR A 90 -5.81 -18.57 -2.84
N ILE A 91 -7.04 -18.13 -2.64
CA ILE A 91 -8.15 -19.05 -2.40
C ILE A 91 -8.80 -19.32 -3.75
N ASP A 92 -8.82 -20.59 -4.13
CA ASP A 92 -9.55 -21.10 -5.29
C ASP A 92 -11.03 -21.27 -4.90
N PHE A 93 -11.91 -20.49 -5.55
CA PHE A 93 -13.33 -20.45 -5.24
C PHE A 93 -14.13 -21.59 -5.85
N GLU A 94 -13.63 -22.27 -6.89
CA GLU A 94 -14.39 -23.36 -7.53
C GLU A 94 -14.52 -24.59 -6.64
N LYS A 95 -13.63 -24.76 -5.65
CA LYS A 95 -13.62 -25.93 -4.76
C LYS A 95 -14.45 -25.77 -3.47
N SER A 96 -15.20 -24.68 -3.31
CA SER A 96 -15.95 -24.39 -2.08
C SER A 96 -17.39 -23.92 -2.33
N ASN A 97 -18.36 -24.83 -2.23
CA ASN A 97 -19.80 -24.52 -2.25
C ASN A 97 -20.21 -23.50 -1.18
N SER A 98 -19.50 -23.45 -0.05
CA SER A 98 -19.75 -22.53 1.06
C SER A 98 -19.41 -21.09 0.68
N PHE A 99 -18.34 -20.89 -0.08
CA PHE A 99 -17.92 -19.55 -0.51
C PHE A 99 -18.72 -19.03 -1.70
N GLN A 100 -19.18 -19.88 -2.63
CA GLN A 100 -20.09 -19.44 -3.68
C GLN A 100 -21.38 -18.82 -3.11
N LYS A 101 -21.87 -19.34 -1.97
CA LYS A 101 -23.00 -18.75 -1.23
C LYS A 101 -22.66 -17.37 -0.67
N ILE A 102 -21.46 -17.20 -0.10
CA ILE A 102 -20.97 -15.89 0.37
C ILE A 102 -20.85 -14.92 -0.82
N ILE A 103 -20.32 -15.38 -1.97
CA ILE A 103 -20.19 -14.62 -3.24
C ILE A 103 -21.56 -14.09 -3.73
N HIS A 104 -22.59 -14.94 -3.75
CA HIS A 104 -23.94 -14.55 -4.15
C HIS A 104 -24.67 -13.69 -3.09
N GLN A 105 -24.31 -13.80 -1.81
CA GLN A 105 -24.88 -13.00 -0.72
C GLN A 105 -24.22 -11.63 -0.55
N PHE A 106 -23.14 -11.26 -1.27
CA PHE A 106 -22.47 -9.96 -1.13
C PHE A 106 -23.34 -8.73 -1.49
N ASN A 107 -24.58 -8.94 -1.91
CA ASN A 107 -25.56 -7.88 -2.06
C ASN A 107 -26.28 -7.53 -0.73
N SER A 108 -26.02 -8.26 0.37
CA SER A 108 -26.70 -8.08 1.66
C SER A 108 -25.72 -8.29 2.84
N ASN A 109 -25.37 -7.21 3.55
CA ASN A 109 -24.72 -7.18 4.88
C ASN A 109 -23.96 -8.45 5.34
N ILE A 110 -22.82 -8.77 4.73
CA ILE A 110 -21.96 -9.86 5.19
C ILE A 110 -21.05 -9.37 6.32
N GLU A 111 -20.99 -10.13 7.41
CA GLU A 111 -20.03 -9.89 8.50
C GLU A 111 -18.60 -10.26 8.07
N LEU A 112 -17.65 -9.32 8.21
CA LEU A 112 -16.25 -9.55 7.84
C LEU A 112 -15.63 -10.75 8.58
N ASN A 113 -16.08 -11.03 9.80
CA ASN A 113 -15.62 -12.17 10.60
C ASN A 113 -15.93 -13.50 9.89
N THR A 114 -17.12 -13.65 9.31
CA THR A 114 -17.48 -14.86 8.55
C THR A 114 -16.55 -15.09 7.35
N ILE A 115 -16.13 -14.02 6.68
CA ILE A 115 -15.19 -14.10 5.56
C ILE A 115 -13.82 -14.59 6.05
N ILE A 116 -13.32 -14.03 7.15
CA ILE A 116 -12.04 -14.41 7.76
C ILE A 116 -12.09 -15.89 8.20
N ASP A 117 -13.12 -16.29 8.92
CA ASP A 117 -13.27 -17.64 9.45
C ASP A 117 -13.35 -18.68 8.33
N THR A 118 -14.20 -18.42 7.33
CA THR A 118 -14.39 -19.35 6.21
C THR A 118 -13.11 -19.45 5.39
N SER A 119 -12.43 -18.33 5.14
CA SER A 119 -11.16 -18.31 4.38
C SER A 119 -10.05 -19.04 5.11
N THR A 120 -9.98 -18.86 6.43
CA THR A 120 -8.98 -19.52 7.27
C THR A 120 -9.20 -21.02 7.28
N LYS A 121 -10.45 -21.48 7.46
CA LYS A 121 -10.81 -22.89 7.36
C LYS A 121 -10.41 -23.48 6.01
N GLN A 122 -10.73 -22.78 4.91
CA GLN A 122 -10.37 -23.23 3.57
C GLN A 122 -8.85 -23.31 3.37
N TRP A 123 -8.10 -22.33 3.88
CA TRP A 123 -6.64 -22.32 3.81
C TRP A 123 -6.02 -23.53 4.52
N TYR A 124 -6.48 -23.87 5.72
CA TYR A 124 -6.00 -25.05 6.44
C TYR A 124 -6.42 -26.37 5.76
N LEU A 125 -7.59 -26.43 5.11
CA LEU A 125 -8.00 -27.59 4.32
C LEU A 125 -7.09 -27.81 3.10
N GLN A 126 -6.64 -26.74 2.45
CA GLN A 126 -5.68 -26.86 1.34
C GLN A 126 -4.32 -27.41 1.77
N ASN A 127 -3.96 -27.22 3.04
CA ASN A 127 -2.70 -27.64 3.66
C ASN A 127 -1.47 -27.50 2.72
N PRO A 128 -1.16 -26.29 2.22
CA PRO A 128 -0.16 -26.11 1.15
C PRO A 128 1.25 -26.56 1.53
N PHE A 129 1.57 -26.63 2.82
CA PHE A 129 2.88 -27.04 3.33
C PHE A 129 2.92 -28.49 3.82
N LYS A 130 1.79 -29.21 3.75
CA LYS A 130 1.64 -30.56 4.33
C LYS A 130 2.15 -30.60 5.77
N ALA A 131 1.74 -29.61 6.55
CA ALA A 131 2.18 -29.37 7.91
C ALA A 131 1.05 -29.68 8.91
N ASN A 132 1.42 -30.10 10.12
CA ASN A 132 0.48 -30.17 11.24
C ASN A 132 0.30 -28.78 11.89
N LYS A 133 -0.62 -28.68 12.86
CA LYS A 133 -0.94 -27.41 13.53
C LYS A 133 0.28 -26.75 14.18
N GLU A 134 1.15 -27.52 14.83
CA GLU A 134 2.32 -27.01 15.53
C GLU A 134 3.40 -26.56 14.55
N GLU A 135 3.67 -27.37 13.53
CA GLU A 135 4.58 -27.03 12.42
C GLU A 135 4.14 -25.73 11.73
N TYR A 136 2.84 -25.53 11.53
CA TYR A 136 2.30 -24.26 11.02
C TYR A 136 2.65 -23.08 11.92
N GLN A 137 2.47 -23.23 13.23
CA GLN A 137 2.83 -22.15 14.16
C GLN A 137 4.31 -21.79 14.06
N ILE A 138 5.19 -22.79 13.98
CA ILE A 138 6.63 -22.56 13.85
C ILE A 138 6.98 -21.88 12.53
N ILE A 139 6.37 -22.31 11.43
CA ILE A 139 6.57 -21.72 10.09
C ILE A 139 6.21 -20.23 10.09
N PHE A 140 5.05 -19.87 10.64
CA PHE A 140 4.59 -18.48 10.67
C PHE A 140 5.25 -17.63 11.76
N ASP A 141 5.59 -18.19 12.92
CA ASP A 141 6.42 -17.52 13.94
C ASP A 141 7.78 -17.11 13.33
N THR A 142 8.41 -18.02 12.57
CA THR A 142 9.66 -17.73 11.83
C THR A 142 9.48 -16.60 10.82
N LYS A 143 8.35 -16.58 10.10
CA LYS A 143 8.03 -15.53 9.12
C LYS A 143 7.85 -14.16 9.79
N GLU A 144 7.15 -14.09 10.92
CA GLU A 144 6.95 -12.84 11.67
C GLU A 144 8.26 -12.25 12.17
N ILE A 145 9.11 -13.07 12.79
CA ILE A 145 10.43 -12.61 13.25
C ILE A 145 11.25 -12.04 12.09
N ILE A 146 11.24 -12.71 10.93
CA ILE A 146 11.91 -12.20 9.73
C ILE A 146 11.29 -10.88 9.29
N ASP A 147 9.96 -10.76 9.25
CA ASP A 147 9.27 -9.54 8.82
C ASP A 147 9.53 -8.35 9.74
N GLU A 148 9.70 -8.58 11.03
CA GLU A 148 9.94 -7.54 12.02
C GLU A 148 11.43 -7.16 12.16
N GLN A 149 12.34 -8.11 11.97
CA GLN A 149 13.76 -7.94 12.31
C GLN A 149 14.71 -7.97 11.10
N TYR A 150 14.23 -8.03 9.85
CA TYR A 150 15.10 -8.13 8.67
C TYR A 150 16.11 -6.98 8.52
N SER A 151 15.83 -5.80 9.08
CA SER A 151 16.72 -4.64 9.07
C SER A 151 17.73 -4.63 10.23
N SER A 152 17.46 -5.35 11.33
CA SER A 152 18.23 -5.32 12.59
C SER A 152 19.50 -6.19 12.60
N ASN A 153 20.06 -6.57 11.45
CA ASN A 153 21.19 -7.50 11.34
C ASN A 153 21.00 -8.87 12.03
N ILE A 154 19.74 -9.29 12.22
CA ILE A 154 19.41 -10.61 12.77
C ILE A 154 20.03 -11.73 11.91
N ASN A 155 20.60 -12.74 12.56
CA ASN A 155 21.17 -13.91 11.89
C ASN A 155 20.32 -15.16 12.12
N THR A 156 20.63 -16.24 11.40
CA THR A 156 19.84 -17.49 11.47
C THR A 156 19.90 -18.16 12.83
N LYS A 157 20.98 -17.99 13.61
CA LYS A 157 21.10 -18.52 14.97
C LYS A 157 20.14 -17.80 15.91
N ASP A 158 20.03 -16.48 15.78
CA ASP A 158 19.10 -15.69 16.59
C ASP A 158 17.65 -16.14 16.33
N ILE A 159 17.25 -16.21 15.05
CA ILE A 159 15.92 -16.72 14.64
C ILE A 159 15.67 -18.13 15.20
N THR A 160 16.70 -18.98 15.14
CA THR A 160 16.62 -20.36 15.62
C THR A 160 16.42 -20.39 17.14
N ALA A 161 17.14 -19.56 17.90
CA ALA A 161 17.02 -19.48 19.35
C ALA A 161 15.62 -19.01 19.79
N TYR A 162 15.03 -18.03 19.10
CA TYR A 162 13.69 -17.53 19.41
C TYR A 162 12.57 -18.58 19.27
N VAL A 163 12.75 -19.56 18.39
CA VAL A 163 11.68 -20.49 18.02
C VAL A 163 11.95 -21.93 18.53
N ASN A 164 13.20 -22.27 18.86
CA ASN A 164 13.62 -23.60 19.31
C ASN A 164 13.12 -24.00 20.70
N GLU A 165 12.49 -23.10 21.47
CA GLU A 165 11.86 -23.45 22.76
C GLU A 165 10.83 -24.58 22.64
N LYS A 166 10.36 -24.89 21.42
CA LYS A 166 9.38 -25.95 21.13
C LYS A 166 9.98 -27.28 20.70
N GLY A 167 11.31 -27.46 20.71
CA GLY A 167 11.96 -28.75 20.43
C GLY A 167 12.09 -29.14 18.95
N TYR A 168 11.80 -28.25 18.01
CA TYR A 168 11.94 -28.51 16.56
C TYR A 168 13.25 -27.96 16.00
N ASN A 169 13.86 -28.69 15.05
CA ASN A 169 14.91 -28.11 14.21
C ASN A 169 14.28 -27.24 13.11
N ILE A 170 14.17 -25.93 13.35
CA ILE A 170 13.51 -24.98 12.43
C ILE A 170 14.15 -24.98 11.05
N GLN A 171 15.48 -25.14 10.96
CA GLN A 171 16.15 -25.14 9.66
C GLN A 171 15.68 -26.32 8.80
N SER A 172 15.60 -27.51 9.41
CA SER A 172 15.10 -28.72 8.75
C SER A 172 13.60 -28.61 8.43
N LEU A 173 12.81 -28.10 9.37
CA LEU A 173 11.36 -27.94 9.18
C LEU A 173 11.04 -26.97 8.05
N ILE A 174 11.64 -25.77 8.05
CA ILE A 174 11.44 -24.77 7.00
C ILE A 174 11.94 -25.33 5.66
N LYS A 175 13.10 -25.98 5.63
CA LYS A 175 13.62 -26.55 4.38
C LYS A 175 12.72 -27.64 3.81
N SER A 176 12.16 -28.52 4.66
CA SER A 176 11.30 -29.63 4.23
C SER A 176 9.89 -29.18 3.85
N LYS A 177 9.27 -28.28 4.62
CA LYS A 177 7.88 -27.84 4.40
C LYS A 177 7.74 -26.67 3.44
N VAL A 178 8.71 -25.74 3.47
CA VAL A 178 8.70 -24.49 2.68
C VAL A 178 9.62 -24.58 1.45
N GLY A 179 10.53 -25.56 1.40
CA GLY A 179 11.44 -25.81 0.27
C GLY A 179 12.67 -24.89 0.19
N VAL A 180 12.69 -23.80 0.95
CA VAL A 180 13.80 -22.83 1.04
C VAL A 180 14.42 -22.83 2.43
N SER A 181 15.65 -22.30 2.58
CA SER A 181 16.28 -22.17 3.89
C SER A 181 15.81 -20.91 4.61
N VAL A 182 15.95 -20.88 5.95
CA VAL A 182 15.71 -19.68 6.77
C VAL A 182 16.57 -18.50 6.28
N LYS A 183 17.85 -18.77 5.95
CA LYS A 183 18.75 -17.77 5.35
C LYS A 183 18.17 -17.20 4.05
N SER A 184 17.60 -18.05 3.19
CA SER A 184 16.98 -17.62 1.94
C SER A 184 15.71 -16.80 2.20
N LEU A 185 14.87 -17.16 3.18
CA LEU A 185 13.69 -16.37 3.55
C LEU A 185 14.08 -14.96 3.98
N LEU A 186 15.06 -14.84 4.89
CA LEU A 186 15.59 -13.55 5.34
C LEU A 186 16.18 -12.74 4.18
N SER A 187 17.02 -13.37 3.35
CA SER A 187 17.64 -12.71 2.20
C SER A 187 16.60 -12.25 1.19
N ASN A 188 15.56 -13.05 0.93
CA ASN A 188 14.48 -12.72 0.02
C ASN A 188 13.62 -11.56 0.55
N LYS A 189 13.32 -11.54 1.86
CA LYS A 189 12.62 -10.42 2.49
C LYS A 189 13.43 -9.13 2.35
N LYS A 190 14.72 -9.18 2.71
CA LYS A 190 15.62 -8.03 2.61
C LYS A 190 15.74 -7.52 1.18
N LEU A 191 15.87 -8.43 0.20
CA LEU A 191 15.90 -8.09 -1.22
C LEU A 191 14.58 -7.48 -1.70
N LEU A 192 13.44 -8.02 -1.26
CA LEU A 192 12.12 -7.48 -1.62
C LEU A 192 11.95 -6.05 -1.12
N GLU A 193 12.25 -5.79 0.16
CA GLU A 193 12.17 -4.44 0.73
C GLU A 193 13.19 -3.50 0.08
N SER A 194 14.37 -3.99 -0.29
CA SER A 194 15.34 -3.23 -1.09
C SER A 194 14.75 -2.77 -2.42
N LYS A 195 14.09 -3.68 -3.16
CA LYS A 195 13.44 -3.35 -4.44
C LYS A 195 12.34 -2.31 -4.25
N LYS A 196 11.54 -2.45 -3.18
CA LYS A 196 10.49 -1.49 -2.84
C LYS A 196 11.10 -0.11 -2.58
N GLU A 197 12.03 0.01 -1.63
CA GLU A 197 12.69 1.29 -1.30
C GLU A 197 13.35 1.93 -2.54
N ILE A 198 14.06 1.14 -3.35
CA ILE A 198 14.73 1.66 -4.55
C ILE A 198 13.73 2.26 -5.54
N VAL A 199 12.58 1.65 -5.72
CA VAL A 199 11.61 2.03 -6.76
C VAL A 199 10.59 3.05 -6.26
N PHE A 200 10.28 3.01 -4.97
CA PHE A 200 9.11 3.67 -4.40
C PHE A 200 9.43 4.85 -3.51
N THR A 201 10.72 5.11 -3.25
CA THR A 201 11.18 6.26 -2.49
C THR A 201 12.24 7.06 -3.25
N ASP A 202 12.39 8.32 -2.87
CA ASP A 202 13.42 9.21 -3.42
C ASP A 202 14.77 9.09 -2.67
N LYS A 203 14.86 8.18 -1.69
CA LYS A 203 16.09 7.98 -0.90
C LYS A 203 17.27 7.65 -1.81
N SER A 204 18.44 8.14 -1.45
CA SER A 204 19.69 7.72 -2.08
C SER A 204 19.94 6.23 -1.85
N ILE A 205 20.66 5.59 -2.76
CA ILE A 205 21.07 4.18 -2.60
C ILE A 205 21.87 3.97 -1.32
N LYS A 206 22.60 5.02 -0.87
CA LYS A 206 23.35 5.03 0.40
C LYS A 206 22.42 5.01 1.62
N GLU A 207 21.39 5.87 1.66
CA GLU A 207 20.40 5.87 2.75
C GLU A 207 19.66 4.54 2.83
N ILE A 208 19.20 4.02 1.69
CA ILE A 208 18.50 2.72 1.62
C ILE A 208 19.38 1.59 2.16
N SER A 209 20.68 1.61 1.84
CA SER A 209 21.63 0.62 2.37
C SER A 209 21.65 0.62 3.90
N TYR A 210 21.76 1.79 4.53
CA TYR A 210 21.82 1.90 5.99
C TYR A 210 20.48 1.56 6.65
N ASP A 211 19.35 1.99 6.10
CA ASP A 211 18.02 1.66 6.61
C ASP A 211 17.76 0.14 6.64
N LEU A 212 18.36 -0.58 5.69
CA LEU A 212 18.32 -2.03 5.61
C LEU A 212 19.39 -2.72 6.49
N GLY A 213 20.13 -1.97 7.30
CA GLY A 213 21.15 -2.51 8.21
C GLY A 213 22.48 -2.89 7.57
N TYR A 214 22.73 -2.51 6.30
CA TYR A 214 24.05 -2.72 5.70
C TYR A 214 25.04 -1.64 6.17
N ASN A 215 26.17 -2.05 6.72
CA ASN A 215 27.23 -1.13 7.16
C ASN A 215 28.02 -0.51 5.99
N ASP A 216 28.01 -1.18 4.83
CA ASP A 216 28.73 -0.76 3.64
C ASP A 216 27.80 -0.70 2.39
N PRO A 217 27.56 0.50 1.84
CA PRO A 217 26.82 0.67 0.60
C PRO A 217 27.42 -0.05 -0.61
N ALA A 218 28.73 -0.24 -0.69
CA ALA A 218 29.35 -0.99 -1.79
C ALA A 218 28.98 -2.47 -1.72
N TYR A 219 29.03 -3.06 -0.52
CA TYR A 219 28.54 -4.41 -0.27
C TYR A 219 27.05 -4.56 -0.62
N PHE A 220 26.18 -3.62 -0.22
CA PHE A 220 24.77 -3.61 -0.63
C PHE A 220 24.60 -3.64 -2.15
N ASN A 221 25.31 -2.76 -2.87
CA ASN A 221 25.25 -2.70 -4.33
C ASN A 221 25.62 -4.04 -4.97
N ARG A 222 26.67 -4.71 -4.48
CA ARG A 222 27.09 -6.02 -4.98
C ARG A 222 26.04 -7.09 -4.72
N VAL A 223 25.52 -7.18 -3.50
CA VAL A 223 24.48 -8.16 -3.13
C VAL A 223 23.23 -7.96 -3.97
N PHE A 224 22.78 -6.71 -4.12
CA PHE A 224 21.62 -6.37 -4.94
C PHE A 224 21.85 -6.72 -6.41
N SER A 225 22.99 -6.32 -6.98
CA SER A 225 23.31 -6.57 -8.39
C SER A 225 23.39 -8.07 -8.69
N ASN A 226 24.03 -8.84 -7.82
CA ASN A 226 24.09 -10.30 -7.97
C ASN A 226 22.71 -10.97 -7.91
N SER A 227 21.79 -10.40 -7.13
CA SER A 227 20.44 -10.96 -6.93
C SER A 227 19.44 -10.54 -8.01
N VAL A 228 19.63 -9.37 -8.63
CA VAL A 228 18.67 -8.76 -9.57
C VAL A 228 19.20 -8.73 -11.01
N GLY A 229 20.49 -8.93 -11.21
CA GLY A 229 21.17 -8.83 -12.51
C GLY A 229 21.49 -7.40 -12.95
N LYS A 230 21.14 -6.40 -12.14
CA LYS A 230 21.39 -4.97 -12.41
C LYS A 230 21.59 -4.19 -11.12
N ASN A 231 22.35 -3.11 -11.21
CA ASN A 231 22.61 -2.26 -10.06
C ASN A 231 21.36 -1.48 -9.61
N PRO A 232 21.27 -1.02 -8.35
CA PRO A 232 20.11 -0.31 -7.82
C PRO A 232 19.68 0.92 -8.62
N ILE A 233 20.63 1.70 -9.15
CA ILE A 233 20.32 2.91 -9.93
C ILE A 233 19.66 2.54 -11.25
N GLN A 234 20.20 1.54 -11.94
CA GLN A 234 19.61 1.03 -13.17
C GLN A 234 18.25 0.39 -12.90
N PHE A 235 18.11 -0.37 -11.81
CA PHE A 235 16.83 -0.94 -11.38
C PHE A 235 15.75 0.13 -11.18
N ARG A 236 16.09 1.24 -10.51
CA ARG A 236 15.21 2.39 -10.33
C ARG A 236 14.78 3.03 -11.65
N LYS A 237 15.71 3.18 -12.60
CA LYS A 237 15.43 3.76 -13.93
C LYS A 237 14.54 2.85 -14.76
N ASP A 238 14.85 1.55 -14.81
CA ASP A 238 14.14 0.55 -15.63
C ASP A 238 12.71 0.31 -15.16
N PHE A 239 12.42 0.49 -13.87
CA PHE A 239 11.08 0.27 -13.35
C PHE A 239 10.09 1.37 -13.77
N ASP A 240 10.49 2.24 -14.70
CA ASP A 240 9.78 3.40 -15.25
C ASP A 240 8.66 3.90 -14.32
N TYR A 241 9.12 4.38 -13.17
CA TYR A 241 8.28 5.17 -12.30
C TYR A 241 8.17 6.62 -12.81
N GLN A 242 8.91 7.01 -13.86
CA GLN A 242 8.85 8.39 -14.38
C GLN A 242 7.47 8.72 -14.98
N ASN A 243 6.66 7.72 -15.33
CA ASN A 243 5.25 7.88 -15.72
C ASN A 243 4.24 7.94 -14.56
N ARG A 244 4.69 8.04 -13.31
CA ARG A 244 3.87 8.58 -12.23
C ARG A 244 4.71 9.54 -11.43
N ASP A 245 4.34 10.79 -11.45
CA ASP A 245 4.98 11.76 -10.57
C ASP A 245 4.54 11.51 -9.11
N ARG A 246 5.21 10.59 -8.35
CA ARG A 246 4.95 10.37 -6.88
C ARG A 246 5.01 11.66 -6.16
N PHE A 247 6.00 12.46 -6.55
CA PHE A 247 6.24 13.71 -5.90
C PHE A 247 4.98 14.58 -6.04
N SER A 248 4.46 14.76 -7.26
CA SER A 248 3.20 15.47 -7.50
C SER A 248 1.99 14.77 -6.86
N GLN A 249 1.89 13.45 -6.87
CA GLN A 249 0.78 12.73 -6.24
C GLN A 249 0.77 12.89 -4.72
N ASN A 250 1.90 12.63 -4.07
CA ASN A 250 2.06 12.73 -2.62
C ASN A 250 1.89 14.17 -2.15
N ILE A 251 2.46 15.16 -2.85
CA ILE A 251 2.26 16.56 -2.46
C ILE A 251 0.80 16.96 -2.66
N MET A 252 0.14 16.57 -3.75
CA MET A 252 -1.30 16.86 -3.93
C MET A 252 -2.18 16.14 -2.91
N GLU A 253 -1.83 14.94 -2.46
CA GLU A 253 -2.52 14.24 -1.39
C GLU A 253 -2.35 14.93 -0.04
N LEU A 254 -1.12 15.32 0.32
CA LEU A 254 -0.85 16.09 1.53
C LEU A 254 -1.59 17.43 1.52
N LEU A 255 -1.63 18.12 0.37
CA LEU A 255 -2.40 19.34 0.19
C LEU A 255 -3.89 19.07 0.45
N LYS A 256 -4.48 18.05 -0.16
CA LYS A 256 -5.89 17.69 0.07
C LYS A 256 -6.19 17.43 1.55
N LEU A 257 -5.28 16.76 2.27
CA LEU A 257 -5.47 16.42 3.67
C LEU A 257 -5.31 17.60 4.64
N TYR A 258 -4.38 18.52 4.36
CA TYR A 258 -3.93 19.51 5.35
C TYR A 258 -4.13 20.98 4.94
N HIS A 259 -4.60 21.28 3.73
CA HIS A 259 -4.71 22.66 3.23
C HIS A 259 -5.60 23.59 4.08
N THR A 260 -6.50 23.07 4.92
CA THR A 260 -7.37 23.89 5.76
C THR A 260 -6.73 24.26 7.10
N GLN A 261 -5.81 23.43 7.62
CA GLN A 261 -5.13 23.65 8.89
C GLN A 261 -3.70 24.19 8.72
N GLU A 262 -2.98 23.77 7.67
CA GLU A 262 -1.55 24.00 7.53
C GLU A 262 -1.19 24.68 6.20
N ARG A 263 -0.49 25.81 6.30
CA ARG A 263 -0.08 26.63 5.13
C ARG A 263 1.44 26.81 5.01
N ASN A 264 2.20 26.33 5.98
CA ASN A 264 3.64 26.50 6.01
C ASN A 264 4.35 25.44 5.13
N LEU A 265 5.26 25.89 4.27
CA LEU A 265 6.12 25.03 3.46
C LEU A 265 6.92 24.02 4.31
N ASP A 266 7.39 24.41 5.49
CA ASP A 266 8.20 23.55 6.37
C ASP A 266 7.41 22.33 6.85
N PHE A 267 6.10 22.49 7.09
CA PHE A 267 5.21 21.38 7.45
C PHE A 267 5.18 20.34 6.32
N TYR A 268 4.90 20.76 5.09
CA TYR A 268 4.85 19.84 3.95
C TYR A 268 6.23 19.25 3.64
N ALA A 269 7.31 20.01 3.82
CA ALA A 269 8.68 19.53 3.63
C ALA A 269 9.00 18.41 4.61
N SER A 270 8.67 18.58 5.90
CA SER A 270 8.86 17.55 6.92
C SER A 270 8.05 16.28 6.61
N LYS A 271 6.79 16.40 6.19
CA LYS A 271 5.94 15.26 5.80
C LYS A 271 6.47 14.51 4.57
N MET A 272 7.21 15.19 3.70
CA MET A 272 7.86 14.58 2.54
C MET A 272 9.30 14.11 2.82
N ASN A 273 9.80 14.27 4.05
CA ASN A 273 11.20 14.02 4.43
C ASN A 273 12.20 14.80 3.56
N LEU A 274 11.89 16.06 3.27
CA LEU A 274 12.72 16.98 2.50
C LEU A 274 13.01 18.25 3.30
N SER A 275 14.10 18.94 2.96
CA SER A 275 14.25 20.34 3.36
C SER A 275 13.28 21.21 2.58
N ALA A 276 12.85 22.34 3.16
CA ALA A 276 11.97 23.31 2.49
C ALA A 276 12.54 23.79 1.15
N LYS A 277 13.87 23.98 1.07
CA LYS A 277 14.57 24.33 -0.17
C LYS A 277 14.42 23.25 -1.25
N THR A 278 14.61 21.99 -0.89
CA THR A 278 14.48 20.85 -1.83
C THR A 278 13.04 20.66 -2.28
N LEU A 279 12.07 20.78 -1.37
CA LEU A 279 10.65 20.71 -1.71
C LEU A 279 10.27 21.82 -2.70
N SER A 280 10.62 23.07 -2.39
CA SER A 280 10.34 24.23 -3.24
C SER A 280 10.89 24.05 -4.67
N LYS A 281 12.14 23.58 -4.78
CA LYS A 281 12.77 23.29 -6.08
C LYS A 281 11.99 22.21 -6.84
N LYS A 282 11.68 21.08 -6.20
CA LYS A 282 10.93 19.99 -6.86
C LYS A 282 9.52 20.43 -7.31
N VAL A 283 8.79 21.21 -6.51
CA VAL A 283 7.47 21.76 -6.91
C VAL A 283 7.62 22.66 -8.14
N LYS A 284 8.62 23.54 -8.14
CA LYS A 284 8.88 24.42 -9.28
C LYS A 284 9.21 23.64 -10.56
N ASP A 285 10.14 22.69 -10.47
CA ASP A 285 10.64 21.94 -11.63
C ASP A 285 9.57 20.99 -12.21
N ARG A 286 8.75 20.36 -11.35
CA ARG A 286 7.76 19.35 -11.77
C ARG A 286 6.39 19.91 -12.09
N MET A 287 5.95 20.93 -11.36
CA MET A 287 4.58 21.46 -11.43
C MET A 287 4.53 22.87 -12.02
N GLN A 288 5.68 23.45 -12.38
CA GLN A 288 5.79 24.79 -12.96
C GLN A 288 5.09 25.88 -12.13
N THR A 289 5.08 25.71 -10.81
CA THR A 289 4.38 26.59 -9.87
C THR A 289 5.05 26.54 -8.48
N SER A 290 4.52 27.28 -7.51
CA SER A 290 4.96 27.24 -6.11
C SER A 290 3.99 26.48 -5.23
N LEU A 291 4.47 25.92 -4.11
CA LEU A 291 3.60 25.20 -3.18
C LEU A 291 2.50 26.10 -2.61
N GLY A 292 2.84 27.34 -2.26
CA GLY A 292 1.87 28.31 -1.77
C GLY A 292 0.75 28.61 -2.77
N LYS A 293 1.01 28.47 -4.07
CA LYS A 293 -0.02 28.62 -5.11
C LYS A 293 -0.88 27.36 -5.23
N LEU A 294 -0.28 26.17 -5.11
CA LEU A 294 -1.01 24.90 -5.07
C LEU A 294 -1.96 24.79 -3.87
N ILE A 295 -1.53 25.23 -2.68
CA ILE A 295 -2.40 25.29 -1.48
C ILE A 295 -3.64 26.13 -1.77
N ARG A 296 -3.47 27.33 -2.35
CA ARG A 296 -4.59 28.22 -2.68
C ARG A 296 -5.53 27.61 -3.73
N TYR A 297 -4.99 26.93 -4.73
CA TYR A 297 -5.82 26.20 -5.71
C TYR A 297 -6.63 25.09 -5.04
N GLN A 298 -6.01 24.30 -4.15
CA GLN A 298 -6.72 23.27 -3.40
C GLN A 298 -7.82 23.87 -2.51
N MET A 299 -7.57 25.00 -1.84
CA MET A 299 -8.58 25.73 -1.07
C MET A 299 -9.76 26.19 -1.94
N ILE A 300 -9.48 26.69 -3.15
CA ILE A 300 -10.53 27.09 -4.10
C ILE A 300 -11.36 25.88 -4.53
N ASP A 301 -10.74 24.76 -4.90
CA ASP A 301 -11.45 23.55 -5.33
C ASP A 301 -12.32 22.96 -4.21
N THR A 302 -11.80 22.93 -2.98
CA THR A 302 -12.57 22.54 -1.79
C THR A 302 -13.75 23.50 -1.56
N SER A 303 -13.51 24.81 -1.66
CA SER A 303 -14.57 25.82 -1.47
C SER A 303 -15.68 25.72 -2.52
N LYS A 304 -15.34 25.48 -3.80
CA LYS A 304 -16.31 25.23 -4.87
C LYS A 304 -17.15 24.00 -4.55
N SER A 305 -16.51 22.91 -4.12
CA SER A 305 -17.20 21.67 -3.75
C SER A 305 -18.18 21.89 -2.60
N MET A 306 -17.81 22.67 -1.58
CA MET A 306 -18.68 23.03 -0.46
C MET A 306 -19.84 23.94 -0.90
N LEU A 307 -19.59 24.90 -1.80
CA LEU A 307 -20.66 25.74 -2.39
C LEU A 307 -21.65 24.89 -3.19
N TYR A 308 -21.17 23.89 -3.94
CA TYR A 308 -22.02 22.92 -4.65
C TYR A 308 -22.85 22.06 -3.71
N GLN A 309 -22.41 21.84 -2.47
CA GLN A 309 -23.16 21.14 -1.42
C GLN A 309 -24.05 22.08 -0.60
N ASP A 310 -24.24 23.32 -1.07
CA ASP A 310 -25.13 24.33 -0.49
C ASP A 310 -24.76 24.82 0.91
N LEU A 311 -23.53 24.57 1.38
CA LEU A 311 -23.00 25.20 2.60
C LEU A 311 -23.07 26.73 2.51
N SER A 312 -23.23 27.39 3.66
CA SER A 312 -23.22 28.85 3.74
C SER A 312 -21.80 29.41 3.64
N ILE A 313 -21.68 30.65 3.15
CA ILE A 313 -20.38 31.33 3.02
C ILE A 313 -19.69 31.46 4.38
N LYS A 314 -20.45 31.64 5.47
CA LYS A 314 -19.94 31.71 6.84
C LYS A 314 -19.34 30.37 7.29
N GLU A 315 -20.03 29.25 7.02
CA GLU A 315 -19.53 27.91 7.36
C GLU A 315 -18.27 27.56 6.56
N ILE A 316 -18.26 27.89 5.26
CA ILE A 316 -17.11 27.63 4.38
C ILE A 316 -15.89 28.45 4.84
N SER A 317 -16.09 29.72 5.18
CA SER A 317 -15.03 30.58 5.71
C SER A 317 -14.38 29.96 6.94
N LEU A 318 -15.21 29.50 7.90
CA LEU A 318 -14.74 28.88 9.13
C LEU A 318 -13.97 27.58 8.85
N GLN A 319 -14.51 26.69 8.00
CA GLN A 319 -13.88 25.40 7.70
C GLN A 319 -12.54 25.53 6.95
N LEU A 320 -12.37 26.58 6.15
CA LEU A 320 -11.12 26.85 5.42
C LEU A 320 -10.11 27.67 6.25
N GLY A 321 -10.43 27.99 7.50
CA GLY A 321 -9.56 28.72 8.41
C GLY A 321 -9.39 30.20 8.03
N PHE A 322 -10.45 30.86 7.54
CA PHE A 322 -10.49 32.31 7.42
C PHE A 322 -11.10 32.91 8.68
N GLU A 323 -10.47 33.96 9.21
CA GLU A 323 -10.96 34.70 10.38
C GLU A 323 -12.34 35.32 10.13
N GLU A 324 -12.57 35.85 8.92
CA GLU A 324 -13.79 36.57 8.57
C GLU A 324 -14.34 36.14 7.20
N PRO A 325 -15.68 35.99 7.03
CA PRO A 325 -16.31 35.63 5.76
C PRO A 325 -15.98 36.56 4.58
N ASN A 326 -15.71 37.84 4.88
CA ASN A 326 -15.30 38.81 3.86
C ASN A 326 -13.90 38.49 3.30
N HIS A 327 -12.98 37.98 4.11
CA HIS A 327 -11.64 37.57 3.65
C HIS A 327 -11.73 36.38 2.69
N PHE A 328 -12.57 35.38 3.01
CA PHE A 328 -12.85 34.27 2.10
C PHE A 328 -13.49 34.77 0.79
N SER A 329 -14.47 35.67 0.87
CA SER A 329 -15.17 36.18 -0.31
C SER A 329 -14.24 36.91 -1.27
N ASN A 330 -13.33 37.74 -0.75
CA ASN A 330 -12.31 38.43 -1.54
C ASN A 330 -11.29 37.46 -2.14
N PHE A 331 -10.85 36.47 -1.35
CA PHE A 331 -9.96 35.41 -1.82
C PHE A 331 -10.59 34.62 -2.98
N PHE A 332 -11.82 34.15 -2.81
CA PHE A 332 -12.53 33.39 -3.84
C PHE A 332 -12.70 34.20 -5.12
N LYS A 333 -13.12 35.47 -5.01
CA LYS A 333 -13.27 36.37 -6.16
C LYS A 333 -11.96 36.62 -6.89
N HIS A 334 -10.86 36.79 -6.16
CA HIS A 334 -9.54 36.98 -6.76
C HIS A 334 -9.12 35.79 -7.65
N TYR A 335 -9.41 34.56 -7.23
CA TYR A 335 -8.99 33.34 -7.95
C TYR A 335 -9.99 32.81 -8.97
N THR A 336 -11.27 33.18 -8.87
CA THR A 336 -12.33 32.68 -9.76
C THR A 336 -12.94 33.73 -10.68
N GLY A 337 -12.71 35.03 -10.39
CA GLY A 337 -13.30 36.15 -11.11
C GLY A 337 -14.70 36.55 -10.62
N GLU A 338 -15.34 35.75 -9.77
CA GLU A 338 -16.70 36.01 -9.27
C GLU A 338 -16.82 35.74 -7.76
N SER A 339 -17.81 36.34 -7.10
CA SER A 339 -18.00 36.12 -5.64
C SER A 339 -18.57 34.72 -5.36
N PRO A 340 -18.38 34.16 -4.14
CA PRO A 340 -19.00 32.89 -3.76
C PRO A 340 -20.52 32.87 -3.95
N SER A 341 -21.20 33.99 -3.65
CA SER A 341 -22.65 34.12 -3.84
C SER A 341 -23.03 34.05 -5.32
N GLN A 342 -22.27 34.72 -6.20
CA GLN A 342 -22.49 34.68 -7.64
C GLN A 342 -22.27 33.27 -8.19
N PHE A 343 -21.21 32.59 -7.77
CA PHE A 343 -20.92 31.21 -8.13
C PHE A 343 -22.06 30.26 -7.70
N LYS A 344 -22.57 30.41 -6.47
CA LYS A 344 -23.68 29.61 -5.93
C LYS A 344 -24.97 29.84 -6.71
N ASN A 345 -25.31 31.08 -7.06
CA ASN A 345 -26.55 31.40 -7.78
C ASN A 345 -26.58 30.82 -9.21
N LYS A 346 -25.42 30.71 -9.88
CA LYS A 346 -25.33 30.09 -11.22
C LYS A 346 -25.73 28.61 -11.23
N LYS A 347 -25.55 27.89 -10.12
CA LYS A 347 -26.01 26.50 -9.97
C LYS A 347 -27.54 26.37 -10.06
N TYR A 348 -28.29 27.38 -9.64
CA TYR A 348 -29.75 27.36 -9.57
C TYR A 348 -30.43 27.92 -10.84
N ASN A 349 -29.64 28.51 -11.75
CA ASN A 349 -30.13 29.16 -12.97
C ASN A 349 -29.78 28.37 -14.26
N ASN A 350 -29.15 27.21 -14.12
CA ASN A 350 -28.88 26.20 -15.16
C ASN A 350 -29.48 24.87 -14.70
#